data_AF-A0A6A4VG14-F1
#
_entry.id   AF-A0A6A4VG14-F1
#
_cell.length_a   1.000
_cell.length_b   1.000
_cell.length_c   1.000
_cell.angle_alpha   90.00
_cell.angle_beta   90.00
_cell.angle_gamma   90.00
#
_symmetry.space_group_name_H-M   'P 1'
#
loop_
_entity.id
_entity.type
_entity.pdbx_description
1 polymer ?
#
loop_
_entity_poly.entity_id
_entity_poly.type
_entity_poly.pdbx_seq_one_letter_code
_entity_poly.pdbx_strand_id
1 'polypeptide(L)'
;MITLYTLLAVEKVMDKLERRIILDELLPLLWDNKLQDPDVIQATVNIYRVMLTDSKKYGLSVNLMATRVMPSLLPLTMNAALHLDQFTSLLEVLQEMLDTIDR
;
A
#
# COMPACT_ATOMS: atom_id res chain seq x y z
N MET A 1 -12.86 2.86 -11.22
CA MET A 1 -11.81 1.90 -11.61
C MET A 1 -10.50 2.63 -11.52
N ILE A 2 -9.64 2.29 -10.56
CA ILE A 2 -8.28 2.81 -10.51
C ILE A 2 -7.52 2.24 -11.71
N THR A 3 -6.76 3.08 -12.41
CA THR A 3 -5.92 2.62 -13.52
C THR A 3 -4.48 2.46 -13.04
N LEU A 4 -3.77 1.45 -13.55
CA LEU A 4 -2.35 1.22 -13.22
C LEU A 4 -1.51 2.50 -13.39
N TYR A 5 -1.74 3.25 -14.48
CA TYR A 5 -1.02 4.49 -14.77
C TYR A 5 -1.21 5.56 -13.71
N THR A 6 -2.40 5.67 -13.11
CA THR A 6 -2.62 6.61 -11.99
C THR A 6 -1.77 6.24 -10.77
N LEU A 7 -1.65 4.95 -10.42
CA LEU A 7 -0.82 4.52 -9.30
C LEU A 7 0.67 4.72 -9.55
N LEU A 8 1.14 4.36 -10.75
CA LEU A 8 2.54 4.58 -11.14
C LEU A 8 2.92 6.06 -11.16
N ALA A 9 1.99 6.95 -11.54
CA ALA A 9 2.21 8.39 -11.48
C ALA A 9 2.30 8.87 -10.03
N VAL A 10 1.39 8.41 -9.17
CA VAL A 10 1.41 8.73 -7.73
C VAL A 10 2.72 8.29 -7.09
N GLU A 11 3.16 7.05 -7.32
CA GLU A 11 4.42 6.52 -6.80
C GLU A 11 5.60 7.46 -7.07
N LYS A 12 5.67 8.03 -8.28
CA LYS A 12 6.75 8.94 -8.71
C LYS A 12 6.68 10.35 -8.11
N VAL A 13 5.53 10.77 -7.60
CA VAL A 13 5.32 12.11 -7.03
C VAL A 13 5.04 12.08 -5.53
N MET A 14 5.13 10.91 -4.90
CA MET A 14 4.89 10.73 -3.46
C MET A 14 5.68 11.71 -2.59
N ASP A 15 6.91 12.02 -2.98
CA ASP A 15 7.79 12.95 -2.28
C ASP A 15 7.31 14.41 -2.31
N LYS A 16 6.48 14.76 -3.29
CA LYS A 16 5.91 16.09 -3.52
C LYS A 16 4.47 16.22 -3.01
N LEU A 17 3.83 15.11 -2.61
CA LEU A 17 2.47 15.13 -2.10
C LEU A 17 2.44 15.62 -0.66
N GLU A 18 1.48 16.49 -0.37
CA GLU A 18 1.20 16.89 1.00
C GLU A 18 0.64 15.71 1.78
N ARG A 19 1.09 15.56 3.03
CA ARG A 19 0.62 14.51 3.94
C ARG A 19 -0.91 14.43 4.01
N ARG A 20 -1.60 15.58 3.99
CA ARG A 20 -3.06 15.62 4.04
C ARG A 20 -3.70 14.93 2.83
N ILE A 21 -3.22 15.20 1.62
CA ILE A 21 -3.71 14.56 0.38
C ILE A 21 -3.47 13.04 0.45
N ILE A 22 -2.32 12.63 0.98
CA ILE A 22 -2.00 11.20 1.14
C ILE A 22 -3.02 10.51 2.07
N LEU A 23 -3.33 11.13 3.21
CA LEU A 23 -4.23 10.54 4.20
C LEU A 23 -5.71 10.60 3.79
N ASP A 24 -6.15 11.73 3.22
CA ASP A 24 -7.57 12.00 2.97
C ASP A 24 -8.02 11.46 1.60
N GLU A 25 -7.11 11.33 0.63
CA GLU A 25 -7.46 10.91 -0.74
C GLU A 25 -6.76 9.62 -1.16
N LEU A 26 -5.42 9.56 -1.08
CA LEU A 26 -4.66 8.43 -1.61
C LEU A 26 -4.93 7.14 -0.82
N LEU A 27 -4.81 7.17 0.50
CA LEU A 27 -5.01 5.99 1.32
C LEU A 27 -6.42 5.39 1.19
N PRO A 28 -7.51 6.18 1.27
CA PRO A 28 -8.86 5.73 0.93
C PRO A 28 -8.98 5.08 -0.44
N LEU A 29 -8.36 5.69 -1.44
CA LEU A 29 -8.34 5.15 -2.78
C LEU A 29 -7.71 3.74 -2.81
N LEU A 30 -6.62 3.50 -2.08
CA LEU A 30 -5.92 2.21 -2.09
C LEU A 30 -6.68 1.09 -1.36
N TRP A 31 -7.31 1.37 -0.20
CA TRP A 31 -7.95 0.31 0.60
C TRP A 31 -9.44 0.10 0.34
N ASP A 32 -10.16 1.08 -0.23
CA ASP A 32 -11.60 0.93 -0.53
C ASP A 32 -11.86 0.24 -1.88
N ASN A 33 -10.84 0.15 -2.73
CA ASN A 33 -10.96 -0.45 -4.06
C ASN A 33 -10.65 -1.95 -4.04
N LYS A 34 -11.47 -2.72 -4.77
CA LYS A 34 -11.21 -4.14 -5.01
C LYS A 34 -10.06 -4.30 -6.00
N LEU A 35 -8.86 -4.50 -5.48
CA LEU A 35 -7.67 -4.77 -6.28
C LEU A 35 -7.72 -6.23 -6.76
N GLN A 36 -7.75 -6.42 -8.08
CA GLN A 36 -7.80 -7.76 -8.70
C GLN A 36 -6.65 -7.98 -9.68
N ASP A 37 -6.27 -6.91 -10.39
CA ASP A 37 -5.19 -6.92 -11.35
C ASP A 37 -3.83 -6.98 -10.62
N PRO A 38 -2.94 -7.94 -10.98
CA PRO A 38 -1.68 -8.15 -10.30
C PRO A 38 -0.73 -6.94 -10.40
N ASP A 39 -0.75 -6.19 -11.50
CA ASP A 39 0.10 -5.00 -11.67
C ASP A 39 -0.41 -3.85 -10.80
N VAL A 40 -1.74 -3.71 -10.69
CA VAL A 40 -2.36 -2.72 -9.79
C VAL A 40 -2.07 -3.07 -8.32
N ILE A 41 -2.10 -4.35 -7.96
CA ILE A 41 -1.71 -4.82 -6.63
C ILE A 41 -0.25 -4.47 -6.37
N GLN A 42 0.65 -4.78 -7.32
CA GLN A 42 2.07 -4.51 -7.15
C GLN A 42 2.35 -3.00 -7.00
N ALA A 43 1.73 -2.15 -7.81
CA ALA A 43 1.87 -0.70 -7.69
C ALA A 43 1.38 -0.21 -6.31
N THR A 44 0.28 -0.78 -5.81
CA THR A 44 -0.24 -0.45 -4.46
C THR A 44 0.75 -0.87 -3.37
N VAL A 45 1.32 -2.08 -3.46
CA VAL A 45 2.34 -2.58 -2.53
C VAL A 45 3.57 -1.68 -2.54
N ASN A 46 4.02 -1.21 -3.70
CA ASN A 46 5.15 -0.28 -3.82
C ASN A 46 4.88 1.06 -3.13
N ILE A 47 3.67 1.61 -3.28
CA ILE A 47 3.28 2.85 -2.59
C ILE A 47 3.36 2.65 -1.06
N TYR A 48 2.81 1.54 -0.54
CA TYR A 48 2.91 1.24 0.89
C TYR A 48 4.36 1.04 1.36
N ARG A 49 5.20 0.39 0.54
CA ARG A 49 6.64 0.26 0.82
C ARG A 49 7.32 1.63 0.96
N VAL A 50 7.08 2.55 0.02
CA VAL A 50 7.59 3.93 0.11
C VAL A 50 7.06 4.62 1.37
N MET A 51 5.78 4.45 1.70
CA MET A 51 5.21 5.03 2.91
C MET A 51 5.83 4.48 4.20
N LEU A 52 6.23 3.21 4.23
CA LEU A 52 6.89 2.60 5.39
C LEU A 52 8.30 3.15 5.62
N THR A 53 9.04 3.47 4.56
CA THR A 53 10.40 4.05 4.70
C THR A 53 10.43 5.35 5.51
N ASP A 54 9.35 6.15 5.46
CA ASP A 54 9.18 7.36 6.27
C ASP A 54 7.72 7.51 6.73
N SER A 55 7.29 6.56 7.56
CA SER A 55 5.91 6.47 8.07
C SER A 55 5.44 7.75 8.77
N LYS A 56 6.36 8.51 9.39
CA LYS A 56 6.06 9.80 10.03
C LYS A 56 5.78 10.90 9.00
N LYS A 57 6.60 11.02 7.95
CA LYS A 57 6.39 11.99 6.86
C LYS A 57 5.06 11.76 6.15
N TYR A 58 4.77 10.50 5.82
CA TYR A 58 3.56 10.13 5.07
C TYR A 58 2.33 9.92 5.94
N GLY A 59 2.48 9.94 7.27
CA GLY A 59 1.38 9.84 8.22
C GLY A 59 0.81 8.43 8.41
N LEU A 60 1.54 7.40 8.00
CA LEU A 60 1.14 6.00 8.15
C LEU A 60 1.31 5.58 9.62
N SER A 61 0.28 5.80 10.43
CA SER A 61 0.27 5.41 11.84
C SER A 61 0.06 3.91 12.04
N VAL A 62 0.56 3.36 13.14
CA VAL A 62 0.32 1.97 13.58
C VAL A 62 -1.18 1.62 13.59
N ASN A 63 -2.02 2.55 14.08
CA ASN A 63 -3.47 2.35 14.07
C ASN A 63 -4.04 2.22 12.64
N LEU A 64 -3.60 3.05 11.70
CA LEU A 64 -4.02 2.95 10.30
C LEU A 64 -3.54 1.65 9.65
N MET A 65 -2.31 1.23 9.95
CA MET A 65 -1.77 -0.04 9.46
C MET A 65 -2.62 -1.23 9.93
N ALA A 66 -2.91 -1.30 11.24
CA ALA A 66 -3.66 -2.39 11.86
C ALA A 66 -5.13 -2.44 11.45
N THR A 67 -5.78 -1.28 11.28
CA THR A 67 -7.25 -1.23 11.13
C THR A 67 -7.72 -1.08 9.68
N ARG A 68 -6.86 -0.64 8.77
CA ARG A 68 -7.25 -0.35 7.37
C ARG A 68 -6.31 -1.02 6.37
N VAL A 69 -5.02 -0.72 6.45
CA VAL A 69 -4.06 -1.12 5.41
C VAL A 69 -3.85 -2.63 5.39
N MET A 70 -3.40 -3.24 6.49
CA MET A 70 -3.18 -4.69 6.53
C MET A 70 -4.46 -5.49 6.25
N PRO A 71 -5.63 -5.15 6.82
CA PRO A 71 -6.88 -5.82 6.46
C PRO A 71 -7.23 -5.74 4.97
N SER A 72 -6.84 -4.67 4.27
CA SER A 72 -7.05 -4.55 2.82
C SER A 72 -6.06 -5.37 1.99
N LEU A 73 -4.83 -5.54 2.47
CA LEU A 73 -3.74 -6.23 1.76
C LEU A 73 -3.74 -7.75 2.01
N LEU A 74 -4.10 -8.21 3.21
CA LEU A 74 -4.09 -9.62 3.59
C LEU A 74 -4.89 -10.52 2.63
N PRO A 75 -6.12 -10.18 2.21
CA PRO A 75 -6.87 -10.99 1.25
C PRO A 75 -6.18 -11.17 -0.11
N LEU A 76 -5.32 -10.22 -0.50
CA LEU A 76 -4.60 -10.26 -1.78
C LEU A 76 -3.55 -11.38 -1.80
N THR A 77 -3.07 -11.84 -0.65
CA THR A 77 -2.15 -12.99 -0.55
C THR A 77 -2.77 -14.27 -1.11
N MET A 78 -4.11 -14.36 -1.15
CA MET A 78 -4.83 -15.50 -1.72
C MET A 78 -5.15 -15.31 -3.21
N ASN A 79 -4.70 -14.22 -3.85
CA ASN A 79 -4.93 -13.98 -5.27
C ASN A 79 -4.01 -14.87 -6.12
N ALA A 80 -4.62 -15.86 -6.81
CA ALA A 80 -3.92 -16.80 -7.66
C ALA A 80 -3.28 -16.17 -8.92
N ALA A 81 -3.62 -14.92 -9.25
CA ALA A 81 -3.03 -14.19 -10.37
C ALA A 81 -1.66 -13.56 -10.05
N LEU A 82 -1.23 -13.54 -8.78
CA LEU A 82 0.05 -12.96 -8.39
C LEU A 82 1.23 -13.85 -8.82
N HIS A 83 2.22 -13.21 -9.40
CA HIS A 83 3.52 -13.83 -9.63
C HIS A 83 4.33 -13.95 -8.33
N LEU A 84 5.29 -14.86 -8.29
CA LEU A 84 6.10 -15.13 -7.09
C LEU A 84 6.76 -13.87 -6.52
N ASP A 85 7.32 -13.03 -7.39
CA ASP A 85 7.99 -11.79 -6.98
C ASP A 85 6.98 -10.80 -6.38
N GLN A 86 5.77 -10.74 -6.95
CA GLN A 86 4.71 -9.85 -6.47
C GLN A 86 4.15 -10.30 -5.12
N PHE A 87 3.94 -11.61 -4.98
CA PHE A 87 3.54 -12.23 -3.72
C PHE A 87 4.60 -12.02 -2.62
N THR A 88 5.87 -12.21 -2.96
CA THR A 88 6.98 -11.99 -2.02
C THR A 88 7.03 -10.52 -1.58
N SER A 89 6.92 -9.59 -2.53
CA SER A 89 6.87 -8.15 -2.25
C SER A 89 5.72 -7.76 -1.32
N LEU A 90 4.54 -8.36 -1.52
CA LEU A 90 3.38 -8.17 -0.64
C LEU A 90 3.65 -8.68 0.79
N LEU A 91 4.23 -9.87 0.93
CA LEU A 91 4.54 -10.45 2.24
C LEU A 91 5.59 -9.64 3.00
N GLU A 92 6.63 -9.15 2.33
CA GLU A 92 7.65 -8.29 2.94
C GLU A 92 7.02 -7.03 3.56
N VAL A 93 6.15 -6.36 2.80
CA VAL A 93 5.44 -5.15 3.29
C VAL A 93 4.53 -5.48 4.48
N LEU A 94 3.82 -6.60 4.44
CA LEU A 94 2.99 -7.04 5.57
C LEU A 94 3.82 -7.36 6.82
N GLN A 95 4.97 -8.02 6.66
CA GLN A 95 5.89 -8.31 7.75
C GLN A 95 6.47 -7.02 8.35
N GLU A 96 6.92 -6.08 7.51
CA GLU A 96 7.44 -4.79 7.96
C GLU A 96 6.39 -3.97 8.72
N MET A 97 5.11 -4.04 8.31
CA MET A 97 4.00 -3.45 9.06
C MET A 97 3.85 -4.10 10.44
N LEU A 98 3.88 -5.43 10.54
CA LEU A 98 3.80 -6.14 11.82
C LEU A 98 4.96 -5.78 12.74
N ASP A 99 6.19 -5.74 12.22
CA ASP A 99 7.38 -5.34 12.98
C ASP A 99 7.29 -3.90 13.48
N THR A 100 6.63 -3.02 12.71
CA THR A 100 6.39 -1.62 13.10
C THR A 100 5.31 -1.49 14.17
N ILE A 101 4.36 -2.41 14.21
CA ILE A 101 3.25 -2.43 15.19
C ILE A 101 3.69 -3.05 16.52
N ASP A 102 4.57 -4.04 16.48
CA ASP A 102 5.12 -4.69 17.68
C ASP A 102 6.06 -3.77 18.49
N ARG A 103 6.62 -2.74 17.85
CA ARG A 103 7.51 -1.73 18.47
C ARG A 103 6.76 -0.60 19.18
#